data_AF-A0A1M4W724-F1
#
_entry.id   AF-A0A1M4W724-F1
#
_cell.length_a   1.000
_cell.length_b   1.000
_cell.length_c   1.000
_cell.angle_alpha   90.00
_cell.angle_beta   90.00
_cell.angle_gamma   90.00
#
_symmetry.space_group_name_H-M   'P 1'
#
loop_
_entity.id
_entity.type
_entity.pdbx_description
1 polymer ?
#
loop_
_entity_poly.entity_id
_entity_poly.type
_entity_poly.pdbx_seq_one_letter_code
_entity_poly.pdbx_strand_id
1 'polypeptide(L)'
;MNILKTCVFCAFLIACGLSSFAQGKVPINEPDHNKPYLFADLPDHMPLRVSNLETLFNLEIGAPVNVTLSGNFHIIGSVISKSPEKDLNVKSIVIKSINRKGAIFTYTKTVKEDGTVKYLGRIISTRNSDAYEIVKEEDQYILKKKNLYDIISE
;
A
#
# COMPACT_ATOMS: atom_id res chain seq x y z
N MET A 1 51.29 38.14 12.55
CA MET A 1 50.59 36.83 12.64
C MET A 1 49.11 36.92 13.08
N ASN A 2 48.62 38.08 13.54
CA ASN A 2 47.25 38.20 14.07
C ASN A 2 46.20 38.47 12.98
N ILE A 3 46.55 39.23 11.94
CA ILE A 3 45.64 39.60 10.84
C ILE A 3 45.19 38.37 10.02
N LEU A 4 46.11 37.43 9.76
CA LEU A 4 45.81 36.21 9.01
C LEU A 4 44.79 35.32 9.75
N LYS A 5 44.90 35.24 11.08
CA LYS A 5 43.96 34.47 11.92
C LYS A 5 42.56 35.09 11.92
N THR A 6 42.48 36.42 11.96
CA THR A 6 41.20 37.15 11.89
C THR A 6 40.52 36.97 10.53
N CYS A 7 41.27 37.01 9.42
CA CYS A 7 40.71 36.78 8.09
C CYS A 7 40.15 35.37 7.91
N VAL A 8 40.85 34.34 8.41
CA VAL A 8 40.37 32.95 8.34
C VAL A 8 39.10 32.77 9.14
N PHE A 9 39.00 33.39 10.33
CA PHE A 9 37.80 33.32 11.16
C PHE A 9 36.60 34.00 10.51
N CYS A 10 36.79 35.19 9.91
CA CYS A 10 35.73 35.88 9.17
C CYS A 10 35.29 35.10 7.93
N ALA A 11 36.22 34.49 7.18
CA ALA A 11 35.90 33.67 6.02
C ALA A 11 35.08 32.43 6.41
N PHE A 12 35.39 31.81 7.56
CA PHE A 12 34.64 30.66 8.07
C PHE A 12 33.20 31.03 8.47
N LEU A 13 33.01 32.19 9.12
CA LEU A 13 31.68 32.68 9.49
C LEU A 13 30.80 33.00 8.27
N ILE A 14 31.39 33.56 7.20
CA ILE A 14 30.67 33.83 5.96
C ILE A 14 30.26 32.53 5.25
N ALA A 15 31.13 31.52 5.24
CA ALA A 15 30.83 30.21 4.65
C ALA A 15 29.67 29.48 5.37
N CYS A 16 29.61 29.56 6.70
CA CYS A 16 28.49 29.00 7.47
C CYS A 16 27.16 29.73 7.20
N GLY A 17 27.18 31.06 6.99
CA GLY A 17 25.97 31.84 6.68
C GLY A 17 25.32 31.46 5.34
N LEU A 18 26.11 31.09 4.33
CA LEU A 18 25.60 30.68 3.01
C LEU A 18 24.94 29.29 3.01
N SER A 19 25.23 28.45 4.01
CA SER A 19 24.62 27.10 4.13
C SER A 19 23.18 27.14 4.65
N SER A 20 22.75 28.27 5.24
CA SER A 20 21.39 28.39 5.80
C SER A 20 20.30 28.60 4.73
N PHE A 21 20.67 29.03 3.52
CA PHE A 21 19.74 29.27 2.41
C PHE A 21 19.49 28.02 1.53
N ALA A 22 20.08 26.86 1.86
CA ALA A 22 19.88 25.62 1.12
C ALA A 22 18.63 24.82 1.53
N GLN A 23 17.86 25.29 2.52
CA GLN A 23 16.57 24.68 2.88
C GLN A 23 15.49 25.12 1.89
N GLY A 24 15.48 24.50 0.72
CA GLY A 24 14.36 24.60 -0.21
C GLY A 24 13.06 24.10 0.45
N LYS A 25 11.92 24.71 0.13
CA LYS A 25 10.61 24.23 0.57
C LYS A 25 10.49 22.73 0.25
N VAL A 26 10.33 21.90 1.28
CA VAL A 26 9.99 20.49 1.09
C VAL A 26 8.66 20.46 0.33
N PRO A 27 8.55 19.75 -0.79
CA PRO A 27 7.26 19.55 -1.45
C PRO A 27 6.32 18.87 -0.45
N ILE A 28 5.29 19.58 -0.01
CA ILE A 28 4.22 18.98 0.80
C ILE A 28 3.36 18.19 -0.17
N ASN A 29 3.34 16.87 -0.01
CA ASN A 29 2.49 15.99 -0.82
C ASN A 29 1.07 16.06 -0.26
N GLU A 30 0.34 17.13 -0.62
CA GLU A 30 -1.03 17.35 -0.16
C GLU A 30 -2.00 16.33 -0.80
N PRO A 31 -3.03 15.90 -0.07
CA PRO A 31 -4.09 15.09 -0.65
C PRO A 31 -4.77 15.77 -1.83
N ASP A 32 -4.58 15.24 -3.03
CA ASP A 32 -5.39 15.60 -4.20
C ASP A 32 -6.79 14.99 -4.06
N HIS A 33 -7.74 15.83 -3.65
CA HIS A 33 -9.15 15.48 -3.49
C HIS A 33 -9.92 15.34 -4.81
N ASN A 34 -9.33 15.68 -5.96
CA ASN A 34 -10.00 15.61 -7.27
C ASN A 34 -9.75 14.30 -8.02
N LYS A 35 -9.07 13.33 -7.40
CA LYS A 35 -8.82 12.03 -8.02
C LYS A 35 -10.13 11.28 -8.30
N PRO A 36 -10.26 10.62 -9.46
CA PRO A 36 -11.45 9.85 -9.80
C PRO A 36 -11.55 8.57 -8.95
N TYR A 37 -12.77 8.08 -8.78
CA TYR A 37 -13.07 6.81 -8.13
C TYR A 37 -12.85 5.63 -9.10
N LEU A 38 -12.12 4.59 -8.67
CA LEU A 38 -11.87 3.35 -9.39
C LEU A 38 -12.98 2.30 -9.17
N PHE A 39 -13.66 2.39 -8.04
CA PHE A 39 -14.65 1.42 -7.56
C PHE A 39 -16.03 2.05 -7.38
N ALA A 40 -16.33 3.10 -8.15
CA ALA A 40 -17.62 3.79 -8.10
C ALA A 40 -18.81 2.87 -8.44
N ASP A 41 -18.58 1.82 -9.21
CA ASP A 41 -19.56 0.81 -9.62
C ASP A 41 -19.78 -0.31 -8.59
N LEU A 42 -19.02 -0.33 -7.49
CA LEU A 42 -19.07 -1.37 -6.48
C LEU A 42 -19.66 -0.86 -5.15
N PRO A 43 -20.31 -1.73 -4.34
CA PRO A 43 -20.84 -1.36 -3.03
C PRO A 43 -19.76 -0.96 -2.01
N ASP A 44 -20.12 -0.19 -0.99
CA ASP A 44 -19.18 0.22 0.05
C ASP A 44 -18.75 -0.94 0.97
N HIS A 45 -19.61 -1.95 1.12
CA HIS A 45 -19.35 -3.16 1.89
C HIS A 45 -19.67 -4.39 1.03
N MET A 46 -18.74 -5.35 0.98
CA MET A 46 -18.93 -6.60 0.24
C MET A 46 -18.39 -7.79 1.04
N PRO A 47 -19.13 -8.92 1.12
CA PRO A 47 -18.64 -10.11 1.81
C PRO A 47 -17.42 -10.71 1.10
N LEU A 48 -16.29 -10.92 1.80
CA LEU A 48 -15.08 -11.51 1.21
C LEU A 48 -15.16 -13.04 1.19
N ARG A 49 -14.89 -13.65 0.05
CA ARG A 49 -14.78 -15.11 -0.11
C ARG A 49 -13.34 -15.59 0.14
N VAL A 50 -12.96 -15.66 1.42
CA VAL A 50 -11.59 -16.05 1.85
C VAL A 50 -11.13 -17.38 1.25
N SER A 51 -12.03 -18.37 1.12
CA SER A 51 -11.73 -19.67 0.53
C SER A 51 -11.17 -19.59 -0.88
N ASN A 52 -11.60 -18.61 -1.67
CA ASN A 52 -11.12 -18.41 -3.04
C ASN A 52 -9.69 -17.84 -3.09
N LEU A 53 -9.23 -17.26 -1.99
CA LEU A 53 -7.94 -16.56 -1.93
C LEU A 53 -6.81 -17.45 -1.42
N GLU A 54 -7.12 -18.56 -0.76
CA GLU A 54 -6.11 -19.48 -0.21
C GLU A 54 -5.18 -20.03 -1.30
N THR A 55 -5.71 -20.32 -2.48
CA THR A 55 -4.94 -20.85 -3.60
C THR A 55 -3.97 -19.81 -4.18
N LEU A 56 -4.20 -18.52 -3.95
CA LEU A 56 -3.34 -17.46 -4.45
C LEU A 56 -1.93 -17.57 -3.90
N PHE A 57 -1.76 -17.99 -2.64
CA PHE A 57 -0.44 -18.12 -2.01
C PHE A 57 0.46 -19.18 -2.67
N ASN A 58 -0.12 -20.09 -3.45
CA ASN A 58 0.62 -21.12 -4.17
C ASN A 58 1.04 -20.68 -5.58
N LEU A 59 0.63 -19.49 -6.02
CA LEU A 59 1.00 -18.96 -7.33
C LEU A 59 2.43 -18.41 -7.32
N GLU A 60 3.10 -18.52 -8.46
CA GLU A 60 4.43 -17.97 -8.68
C GLU A 60 4.39 -16.52 -9.18
N ILE A 61 5.48 -15.79 -8.98
CA ILE A 61 5.62 -14.44 -9.52
C ILE A 61 5.51 -14.49 -11.05
N GLY A 62 4.68 -13.61 -11.62
CA GLY A 62 4.34 -13.59 -13.04
C GLY A 62 3.13 -14.45 -13.42
N ALA A 63 2.66 -15.33 -12.54
CA ALA A 63 1.49 -16.17 -12.83
C ALA A 63 0.23 -15.31 -13.05
N PRO A 64 -0.64 -15.69 -14.01
CA PRO A 64 -1.92 -15.02 -14.20
C PRO A 64 -2.87 -15.30 -13.05
N VAL A 65 -3.68 -14.30 -12.70
CA VAL A 65 -4.70 -14.37 -11.66
C VAL A 65 -6.04 -14.01 -12.25
N ASN A 66 -7.06 -14.82 -11.93
CA ASN A 66 -8.47 -14.46 -12.07
C ASN A 66 -9.20 -15.03 -10.84
N VAL A 67 -9.53 -14.17 -9.89
CA VAL A 67 -10.12 -14.59 -8.62
C VAL A 67 -11.32 -13.72 -8.27
N THR A 68 -12.41 -14.37 -7.86
CA THR A 68 -13.60 -13.69 -7.35
C THR A 68 -13.40 -13.35 -5.88
N LEU A 69 -13.37 -12.05 -5.56
CA LEU A 69 -13.28 -11.58 -4.18
C LEU A 69 -14.64 -11.59 -3.48
N SER A 70 -15.68 -11.13 -4.17
CA SER A 70 -17.07 -11.06 -3.67
C SER A 70 -18.05 -10.99 -4.83
N GLY A 71 -19.23 -11.62 -4.75
CA GLY A 71 -20.27 -11.50 -5.78
C GLY A 71 -19.73 -11.62 -7.21
N ASN A 72 -19.88 -10.55 -7.99
CA ASN A 72 -19.35 -10.39 -9.36
C ASN A 72 -18.05 -9.56 -9.43
N PHE A 73 -17.43 -9.23 -8.30
CA PHE A 73 -16.17 -8.52 -8.23
C PHE A 73 -14.98 -9.48 -8.35
N HIS A 74 -14.31 -9.41 -9.50
CA HIS A 74 -13.10 -10.15 -9.79
C HIS A 74 -11.86 -9.27 -9.73
N ILE A 75 -10.74 -9.84 -9.30
CA ILE A 75 -9.41 -9.32 -9.60
C ILE A 75 -8.79 -10.20 -10.68
N ILE A 76 -8.52 -9.58 -11.83
CA ILE A 76 -7.82 -10.19 -12.96
C ILE A 76 -6.49 -9.46 -13.10
N GLY A 77 -5.40 -10.20 -13.23
CA GLY A 77 -4.06 -9.61 -13.22
C GLY A 77 -2.94 -10.64 -13.22
N SER A 78 -1.81 -10.25 -12.65
CA SER A 78 -0.68 -11.15 -12.42
C SER A 78 -0.04 -10.92 -11.06
N VAL A 79 0.58 -11.97 -10.53
CA VAL A 79 1.37 -11.90 -9.30
C VAL A 79 2.63 -11.10 -9.55
N ILE A 80 2.91 -10.09 -8.74
CA ILE A 80 4.12 -9.27 -8.84
C ILE A 80 5.07 -9.45 -7.66
N SER A 81 4.58 -10.02 -6.54
CA SER A 81 5.40 -10.35 -5.38
C SER A 81 4.69 -11.39 -4.51
N LYS A 82 5.47 -12.21 -3.79
CA LYS A 82 4.98 -13.14 -2.76
C LYS A 82 5.99 -13.24 -1.63
N SER A 83 5.54 -13.63 -0.44
CA SER A 83 6.42 -13.94 0.68
C SER A 83 7.26 -15.21 0.41
N PRO A 84 8.44 -15.34 1.03
CA PRO A 84 9.22 -16.56 0.98
C PRO A 84 8.44 -17.79 1.48
N GLU A 85 8.69 -18.96 0.89
CA GLU A 85 7.99 -20.20 1.28
C GLU A 85 8.33 -20.68 2.70
N LYS A 86 9.50 -20.30 3.21
CA LYS A 86 9.96 -20.62 4.57
C LYS A 86 9.12 -19.95 5.66
N ASP A 87 8.37 -18.91 5.34
CA ASP A 87 7.55 -18.18 6.32
C ASP A 87 6.20 -18.90 6.49
N LEU A 88 6.18 -19.87 7.41
CA LEU A 88 4.99 -20.71 7.63
C LEU A 88 3.83 -19.95 8.28
N ASN A 89 4.15 -18.96 9.13
CA ASN A 89 3.16 -18.21 9.91
C ASN A 89 2.63 -16.97 9.20
N VAL A 90 3.31 -16.50 8.15
CA VAL A 90 2.91 -15.31 7.39
C VAL A 90 3.06 -15.59 5.90
N LYS A 91 1.94 -15.61 5.19
CA LYS A 91 1.90 -15.74 3.73
C LYS A 91 1.34 -14.46 3.14
N SER A 92 2.07 -13.85 2.21
CA SER A 92 1.65 -12.62 1.54
C SER A 92 1.76 -12.78 0.04
N ILE A 93 0.84 -12.14 -0.68
CA ILE A 93 0.86 -12.03 -2.14
C ILE A 93 0.45 -10.64 -2.58
N VAL A 94 1.07 -10.17 -3.65
CA VAL A 94 0.78 -8.88 -4.27
C VAL A 94 0.43 -9.13 -5.73
N ILE A 95 -0.73 -8.66 -6.14
CA ILE A 95 -1.30 -8.86 -7.47
C ILE A 95 -1.51 -7.50 -8.12
N LYS A 96 -1.00 -7.33 -9.33
CA LYS A 96 -1.26 -6.14 -10.15
C LYS A 96 -2.47 -6.41 -11.04
N SER A 97 -3.53 -5.62 -10.86
CA SER A 97 -4.77 -5.77 -11.61
C SER A 97 -4.68 -5.14 -13.01
N ILE A 98 -5.26 -5.84 -13.98
CA ILE A 98 -5.49 -5.35 -15.35
C ILE A 98 -6.93 -4.89 -15.56
N ASN A 99 -7.92 -5.47 -14.87
CA ASN A 99 -9.33 -5.10 -14.99
C ASN A 99 -9.72 -3.89 -14.12
N ARG A 100 -8.98 -3.63 -13.05
CA ARG A 100 -8.99 -2.37 -12.28
C ARG A 100 -7.64 -1.71 -12.51
N LYS A 101 -7.51 -1.04 -13.66
CA LYS A 101 -6.23 -0.65 -14.28
C LYS A 101 -5.25 -0.04 -13.28
N GLY A 102 -4.18 -0.77 -12.99
CA GLY A 102 -3.08 -0.28 -12.15
C GLY A 102 -3.32 -0.40 -10.65
N ALA A 103 -4.47 -0.92 -10.21
CA ALA A 103 -4.67 -1.26 -8.81
C ALA A 103 -3.76 -2.41 -8.38
N ILE A 104 -3.24 -2.31 -7.16
CA ILE A 104 -2.46 -3.33 -6.49
C ILE A 104 -3.35 -3.93 -5.41
N PHE A 105 -3.55 -5.24 -5.49
CA PHE A 105 -4.17 -6.03 -4.43
C PHE A 105 -3.07 -6.71 -3.61
N THR A 106 -2.95 -6.33 -2.35
CA THR A 106 -2.10 -7.01 -1.37
C THR A 106 -2.99 -7.86 -0.48
N TYR A 107 -2.61 -9.12 -0.28
CA TYR A 107 -3.33 -10.05 0.58
C TYR A 107 -2.35 -10.83 1.44
N THR A 108 -2.61 -10.87 2.75
CA THR A 108 -1.76 -11.49 3.75
C THR A 108 -2.60 -12.36 4.67
N LYS A 109 -2.11 -13.58 4.90
CA LYS A 109 -2.59 -14.51 5.91
C LYS A 109 -1.53 -14.61 7.00
N THR A 110 -1.96 -14.44 8.25
CA THR A 110 -1.12 -14.66 9.43
C THR A 110 -1.74 -15.74 10.31
N VAL A 111 -0.94 -16.70 10.75
CA VAL A 111 -1.30 -17.73 11.71
C VAL A 111 -0.56 -17.43 13.01
N LYS A 112 -1.31 -17.20 14.09
CA LYS A 112 -0.75 -16.98 15.43
C LYS A 112 -0.36 -18.32 16.08
N GLU A 113 0.41 -18.24 17.16
CA GLU A 113 0.82 -19.41 17.96
C GLU A 113 -0.36 -20.20 18.53
N ASP A 114 -1.47 -19.53 18.84
CA ASP A 114 -2.73 -20.14 19.31
C ASP A 114 -3.55 -20.78 18.17
N GLY A 115 -3.05 -20.77 16.93
CA GLY A 115 -3.73 -21.27 15.73
C GLY A 115 -4.72 -20.29 15.12
N THR A 116 -4.93 -19.11 15.71
CA THR A 116 -5.84 -18.09 15.16
C THR A 116 -5.33 -17.58 13.81
N VAL A 117 -6.20 -17.65 12.81
CA VAL A 117 -5.92 -17.15 11.46
C VAL A 117 -6.47 -15.73 11.30
N LYS A 118 -5.60 -14.80 10.89
CA LYS A 118 -5.96 -13.43 10.54
C LYS A 118 -5.69 -13.18 9.06
N TYR A 119 -6.62 -12.52 8.39
CA TYR A 119 -6.45 -12.05 7.02
C TYR A 119 -6.41 -10.53 7.00
N LEU A 120 -5.51 -10.00 6.19
CA LEU A 120 -5.32 -8.58 5.95
C LEU A 120 -5.16 -8.37 4.45
N GLY A 121 -5.55 -7.20 3.96
CA GLY A 121 -5.31 -6.87 2.57
C GLY A 121 -5.97 -5.58 2.15
N ARG A 122 -5.45 -5.02 1.07
CA ARG A 122 -5.87 -3.71 0.54
C ARG A 122 -5.82 -3.75 -0.98
N ILE A 123 -6.77 -3.08 -1.63
CA ILE A 123 -6.80 -2.85 -3.08
C ILE A 123 -6.65 -1.36 -3.30
N ILE A 124 -5.50 -0.93 -3.80
CA ILE A 124 -5.11 0.48 -3.88
C ILE A 124 -4.68 0.84 -5.29
N SER A 125 -5.07 2.01 -5.77
CA SER A 125 -4.49 2.66 -6.94
C SER A 125 -4.03 4.06 -6.57
N THR A 126 -2.76 4.39 -6.79
CA THR A 126 -2.21 5.72 -6.47
C THR A 126 -2.83 6.85 -7.31
N ARG A 127 -3.52 6.48 -8.40
CA ARG A 127 -4.19 7.39 -9.34
C ARG A 127 -5.65 7.68 -8.99
N ASN A 128 -6.19 7.02 -7.97
CA ASN A 128 -7.61 7.09 -7.62
C ASN A 128 -7.81 7.55 -6.17
N SER A 129 -9.00 8.02 -5.85
CA SER A 129 -9.34 8.53 -4.50
C SER A 129 -9.88 7.47 -3.57
N ASP A 130 -10.21 6.28 -4.07
CA ASP A 130 -10.81 5.19 -3.33
C ASP A 130 -9.96 3.91 -3.34
N ALA A 131 -10.22 3.10 -2.33
CA ALA A 131 -9.56 1.82 -2.10
C ALA A 131 -10.51 0.86 -1.39
N TYR A 132 -10.17 -0.42 -1.38
CA TYR A 132 -10.79 -1.40 -0.49
C TYR A 132 -9.80 -1.89 0.54
N GLU A 133 -10.29 -2.15 1.74
CA GLU A 133 -9.57 -2.81 2.82
C GLU A 133 -10.33 -4.06 3.27
N ILE A 134 -9.58 -5.11 3.59
CA ILE A 134 -10.12 -6.31 4.23
C ILE A 134 -10.26 -6.03 5.72
N VAL A 135 -11.49 -6.05 6.21
CA VAL A 135 -11.84 -5.83 7.62
C VAL A 135 -12.58 -7.06 8.13
N LYS A 136 -12.30 -7.47 9.37
CA LYS A 136 -13.12 -8.47 10.07
C LYS A 136 -14.25 -7.73 10.79
N GLU A 137 -15.49 -7.93 10.36
CA GLU A 137 -16.69 -7.44 11.03
C GLU A 137 -17.45 -8.66 11.54
N GLU A 138 -17.66 -8.74 12.86
CA GLU A 138 -18.21 -9.93 13.54
C GLU A 138 -17.41 -11.21 13.21
N ASP A 139 -18.06 -12.23 12.68
CA ASP A 139 -17.45 -13.51 12.29
C ASP A 139 -17.10 -13.61 10.80
N GLN A 140 -17.21 -12.51 10.06
CA GLN A 140 -16.98 -12.49 8.61
C GLN A 140 -15.94 -11.45 8.19
N TYR A 141 -15.13 -11.81 7.19
CA TYR A 141 -14.29 -10.82 6.50
C TYR A 141 -15.09 -10.13 5.41
N ILE A 142 -14.95 -8.81 5.33
CA ILE A 142 -15.55 -7.97 4.30
C ILE A 142 -14.48 -7.15 3.57
N LEU A 143 -14.81 -6.72 2.36
CA LEU A 143 -14.15 -5.60 1.68
C LEU A 143 -14.91 -4.33 2.04
N LYS A 144 -14.24 -3.41 2.71
CA LYS A 144 -14.76 -2.09 3.09
C LYS A 144 -14.13 -1.03 2.21
N LYS A 145 -14.96 -0.24 1.53
CA LYS A 145 -14.49 0.88 0.72
C LYS A 145 -14.01 2.00 1.64
N LYS A 146 -12.89 2.63 1.28
CA LYS A 146 -12.21 3.69 2.02
C LYS A 146 -11.74 4.77 1.06
N ASN A 147 -11.50 5.97 1.59
CA ASN A 147 -10.68 6.94 0.86
C ASN A 147 -9.22 6.47 0.86
N LEU A 148 -8.51 6.68 -0.24
CA LEU A 148 -7.09 6.33 -0.35
C LEU A 148 -6.25 7.02 0.74
N TYR A 149 -6.53 8.29 1.04
CA TYR A 149 -5.73 9.05 2.01
C TYR A 149 -5.94 8.56 3.44
N ASP A 150 -7.14 8.08 3.78
CA ASP A 150 -7.39 7.47 5.09
C ASP A 150 -6.48 6.25 5.28
N ILE A 151 -6.35 5.41 4.25
CA ILE A 151 -5.51 4.20 4.30
C ILE A 151 -4.00 4.53 4.39
N ILE A 152 -3.55 5.60 3.73
CA ILE A 152 -2.13 5.97 3.68
C ILE A 152 -1.68 6.71 4.94
N SER A 153 -2.61 7.36 5.65
CA SER A 153 -2.29 8.18 6.83
C SER A 153 -2.37 7.44 8.17
N GLU A 154 -2.86 6.20 8.18
CA GLU A 154 -2.82 5.26 9.32
C GLU A 154 -1.40 4.78 9.66
#